data_AF-A0A923Q8W7-F1
#
_entry.id   AF-A0A923Q8W7-F1
#
_cell.length_a   1.000
_cell.length_b   1.000
_cell.length_c   1.000
_cell.angle_alpha   90.00
_cell.angle_beta   90.00
_cell.angle_gamma   90.00
#
_symmetry.space_group_name_H-M   'P 1'
#
loop_
_entity.id
_entity.type
_entity.pdbx_description
1 polymer ?
#
loop_
_entity_poly.entity_id
_entity_poly.type
_entity_poly.pdbx_seq_one_letter_code
_entity_poly.pdbx_strand_id
1 'polypeptide(L)'
;RAHWHLEIYTGLPNYRNSWLQQGFSEQDAVRGGSDRLKAALVVGGDEQAVLDRVRAHLDAGADHVCLQLLGPDSFSVPADDWARLAPAMATLR
;
A
#
# COMPACT_ATOMS: atom_id res chain seq x y z
N ARG A 1 -0.03 -5.34 9.84
CA ARG A 1 0.38 -3.92 9.92
C ARG A 1 -0.50 -3.00 9.06
N ALA A 2 -0.88 -3.41 7.85
CA ALA A 2 -1.70 -2.61 6.92
C ALA A 2 -2.92 -1.93 7.56
N HIS A 3 -3.80 -2.67 8.26
CA HIS A 3 -5.00 -2.08 8.87
C HIS A 3 -4.71 -0.97 9.87
N TRP A 4 -3.65 -1.11 10.67
CA TRP A 4 -3.25 -0.07 11.61
C TRP A 4 -2.81 1.22 10.90
N HIS A 5 -1.99 1.09 9.84
CA HIS A 5 -1.59 2.23 9.00
C HIS A 5 -2.77 2.89 8.27
N LEU A 6 -3.83 2.13 7.98
CA LEU A 6 -5.07 2.65 7.36
C LEU A 6 -6.03 3.30 8.37
N GLU A 7 -5.81 3.12 9.67
CA GLU A 7 -6.76 3.55 10.70
C GLU A 7 -6.95 5.07 10.72
N ILE A 8 -5.87 5.84 10.56
CA ILE A 8 -5.95 7.30 10.51
C ILE A 8 -6.80 7.76 9.31
N TYR A 9 -6.58 7.21 8.12
CA TYR A 9 -7.26 7.61 6.90
C TYR A 9 -8.73 7.21 6.89
N THR A 10 -9.04 6.02 7.39
CA THR A 10 -10.43 5.52 7.48
C THR A 10 -11.29 6.30 8.47
N GLY A 11 -10.68 7.07 9.39
CA GLY A 11 -11.41 8.02 10.23
C GLY A 11 -11.69 9.38 9.60
N LEU A 12 -11.14 9.66 8.41
CA LEU A 12 -11.21 10.98 7.79
C LEU A 12 -12.27 11.01 6.67
N PRO A 13 -13.26 11.92 6.73
CA PRO A 13 -14.35 11.97 5.76
C PRO A 13 -13.89 12.14 4.31
N ASN A 14 -12.82 12.88 4.06
CA ASN A 14 -12.29 13.10 2.71
C ASN A 14 -11.74 11.82 2.08
N TYR A 15 -11.06 10.96 2.84
CA TYR A 15 -10.57 9.68 2.33
C TYR A 15 -11.71 8.69 2.08
N ARG A 16 -12.66 8.61 3.02
CA ARG A 16 -13.89 7.81 2.83
C ARG A 16 -14.63 8.21 1.56
N ASN A 17 -14.88 9.50 1.36
CA ASN A 17 -15.59 9.98 0.18
C ASN A 17 -14.82 9.70 -1.12
N SER A 18 -13.49 9.83 -1.11
CA SER A 18 -12.64 9.50 -2.25
C SER A 18 -12.71 8.02 -2.62
N TRP A 19 -12.69 7.10 -1.65
CA TRP A 19 -12.81 5.67 -1.93
C TRP A 19 -14.20 5.28 -2.44
N LEU A 20 -15.26 5.90 -1.94
CA LEU A 20 -16.62 5.68 -2.50
C LEU A 20 -16.68 6.07 -3.98
N GLN A 21 -16.05 7.18 -4.37
CA GLN A 21 -15.96 7.60 -5.79
C GLN A 21 -15.13 6.61 -6.64
N GLN A 22 -14.18 5.91 -6.05
CA GLN A 22 -13.36 4.88 -6.69
C GLN A 22 -14.05 3.50 -6.74
N GLY A 23 -15.32 3.40 -6.30
CA GLY A 23 -16.09 2.15 -6.36
C GLY A 23 -15.93 1.24 -5.15
N PHE A 24 -15.42 1.74 -4.03
CA PHE A 24 -15.60 1.08 -2.73
C PHE A 24 -16.98 1.38 -2.16
N SER A 25 -17.38 0.60 -1.16
CA SER A 25 -18.68 0.71 -0.51
C SER A 25 -18.54 1.15 0.95
N GLU A 26 -19.67 1.46 1.58
CA GLU A 26 -19.73 1.73 3.02
C GLU A 26 -19.21 0.58 3.87
N GLN A 27 -19.27 -0.67 3.37
CA GLN A 27 -18.75 -1.84 4.06
C GLN A 27 -17.22 -1.85 4.12
N ASP A 28 -16.58 -1.11 3.21
CA ASP A 28 -15.13 -0.95 3.18
C ASP A 28 -14.64 0.15 4.14
N ALA A 29 -15.53 1.08 4.51
CA ALA A 29 -15.27 2.24 5.35
C ALA A 29 -15.32 1.93 6.86
N VAL A 30 -14.72 0.82 7.27
CA VAL A 30 -14.52 0.47 8.69
C VAL A 30 -13.19 1.02 9.19
N ARG A 31 -13.03 1.17 10.52
CA ARG A 31 -11.73 1.57 11.10
C ARG A 31 -10.66 0.55 10.72
N GLY A 32 -9.58 1.05 10.12
CA GLY A 32 -8.50 0.24 9.54
C GLY A 32 -8.81 -0.35 8.17
N GLY A 33 -10.01 -0.15 7.62
CA GLY A 33 -10.43 -0.57 6.30
C GLY A 33 -10.78 -2.05 6.21
N SER A 34 -11.65 -2.41 5.26
CA SER A 34 -11.93 -3.83 4.98
C SER A 34 -10.71 -4.54 4.39
N ASP A 35 -10.77 -5.88 4.33
CA ASP A 35 -9.76 -6.67 3.62
C ASP A 35 -9.65 -6.30 2.14
N ARG A 36 -10.78 -5.98 1.49
CA ARG A 36 -10.83 -5.53 0.09
C ARG A 36 -10.11 -4.20 -0.08
N LEU A 37 -10.41 -3.20 0.78
CA LEU A 37 -9.74 -1.91 0.73
C LEU A 37 -8.24 -2.04 1.00
N LYS A 38 -7.87 -2.83 2.01
CA LYS A 38 -6.48 -3.13 2.34
C LYS A 38 -5.74 -3.79 1.18
N ALA A 39 -6.35 -4.78 0.51
CA ALA A 39 -5.73 -5.47 -0.63
C ALA A 39 -5.55 -4.56 -1.86
N ALA A 40 -6.40 -3.55 -2.00
CA ALA A 40 -6.27 -2.57 -3.07
C ALA A 40 -5.15 -1.56 -2.82
N LEU A 41 -5.01 -1.10 -1.57
CA LEU A 41 -4.08 -0.02 -1.20
C LEU A 41 -2.70 -0.51 -0.77
N VAL A 42 -2.60 -1.72 -0.23
CA VAL A 42 -1.36 -2.24 0.37
C VAL A 42 -1.02 -3.58 -0.26
N VAL A 43 0.22 -3.68 -0.75
CA VAL A 43 0.79 -4.96 -1.18
C VAL A 43 1.20 -5.74 0.06
N GLY A 44 0.62 -6.92 0.23
CA GLY A 44 1.08 -7.92 1.19
C GLY A 44 1.75 -9.08 0.45
N GLY A 45 2.78 -9.66 1.06
CA GLY A 45 3.50 -10.80 0.49
C GLY A 45 5.01 -10.68 0.65
N ASP A 46 5.72 -11.38 -0.22
CA ASP A 46 7.17 -11.37 -0.35
C ASP A 46 7.64 -10.28 -1.34
N GLU A 47 8.93 -10.26 -1.60
CA GLU A 47 9.58 -9.33 -2.53
C GLU A 47 9.05 -9.49 -3.96
N GLN A 48 8.67 -10.71 -4.37
CA GLN A 48 8.12 -10.95 -5.70
C GLN A 48 6.75 -10.30 -5.85
N ALA A 49 5.88 -10.40 -4.83
CA ALA A 49 4.59 -9.71 -4.83
C ALA A 49 4.74 -8.19 -4.96
N VAL A 50 5.79 -7.61 -4.35
CA VAL A 50 6.12 -6.19 -4.50
C VAL A 50 6.56 -5.88 -5.93
N LEU A 51 7.48 -6.66 -6.50
CA LEU A 51 7.95 -6.49 -7.88
C LEU A 51 6.80 -6.56 -8.89
N ASP A 52 5.90 -7.53 -8.72
CA ASP A 52 4.76 -7.71 -9.62
C ASP A 52 3.79 -6.52 -9.53
N ARG A 53 3.59 -5.95 -8.33
CA ARG A 53 2.80 -4.72 -8.21
C ARG A 53 3.50 -3.53 -8.86
N VAL A 54 4.82 -3.39 -8.70
CA VAL A 54 5.58 -2.31 -9.35
C VAL A 54 5.44 -2.42 -10.86
N ARG A 55 5.63 -3.61 -11.44
CA ARG A 55 5.40 -3.86 -12.88
C ARG A 55 3.99 -3.48 -13.29
N ALA A 56 2.97 -3.88 -12.54
CA ALA A 56 1.60 -3.51 -12.85
C ALA A 56 1.36 -1.99 -12.91
N HIS A 57 2.04 -1.20 -12.07
CA HIS A 57 1.99 0.26 -12.15
C HIS A 57 2.71 0.81 -13.38
N LEU A 58 3.88 0.26 -13.72
CA LEU A 58 4.64 0.64 -14.91
C LEU A 58 3.87 0.27 -16.19
N ASP A 59 3.29 -0.92 -16.26
CA ASP A 59 2.45 -1.39 -17.37
C ASP A 59 1.19 -0.53 -17.54
N ALA A 60 0.67 0.05 -16.44
CA ALA A 60 -0.41 1.02 -16.45
C ALA A 60 0.03 2.43 -16.89
N GLY A 61 1.31 2.62 -17.22
CA GLY A 61 1.86 3.86 -17.78
C GLY A 61 2.60 4.75 -16.78
N ALA A 62 2.86 4.29 -15.56
CA ALA A 62 3.72 5.03 -14.64
C ALA A 62 5.17 5.05 -15.16
N ASP A 63 5.83 6.20 -15.10
CA ASP A 63 7.27 6.35 -15.37
C ASP A 63 8.11 6.36 -14.07
N HIS A 64 7.44 6.49 -12.92
CA HIS A 64 8.02 6.45 -11.60
C HIS A 64 7.05 5.81 -10.60
N VAL A 65 7.55 4.89 -9.77
CA VAL A 65 6.79 4.23 -8.71
C VAL A 65 7.51 4.45 -7.37
N CYS A 66 6.89 5.22 -6.47
CA CYS A 66 7.43 5.45 -5.13
C CYS A 66 6.98 4.34 -4.17
N LEU A 67 7.94 3.74 -3.45
CA LEU A 67 7.68 2.65 -2.52
C LEU A 67 7.68 3.15 -1.07
N GLN A 68 6.52 3.03 -0.41
CA GLN A 68 6.38 3.29 1.02
C GLN A 68 6.28 1.96 1.77
N LEU A 69 7.32 1.63 2.56
CA LEU A 69 7.30 0.43 3.39
C LEU A 69 6.61 0.71 4.74
N LEU A 70 5.75 -0.21 5.15
CA LEU A 70 4.97 -0.09 6.38
C LEU A 70 5.72 -0.68 7.58
N GLY A 71 6.50 0.19 8.23
CA GLY A 71 7.26 -0.12 9.44
C GLY A 71 6.38 -0.44 10.66
N PRO A 72 7.00 -0.71 11.82
CA PRO A 72 6.30 -0.99 13.07
C PRO A 72 5.49 0.20 13.59
N ASP A 73 5.90 1.41 13.25
CA ASP A 73 5.21 2.66 13.56
C ASP A 73 5.41 3.69 12.42
N SER A 74 4.78 4.86 12.55
CA SER A 74 4.74 5.89 11.50
C SER A 74 5.95 6.81 11.46
N PHE A 75 6.83 6.77 12.47
CA PHE A 75 7.93 7.72 12.67
C PHE A 75 9.30 7.07 12.52
N SER A 76 9.37 5.76 12.70
CA SER A 76 10.60 4.98 12.53
C SER A 76 10.97 4.83 11.06
N VAL A 77 12.25 4.97 10.77
CA VAL A 77 12.83 4.65 9.46
C VAL A 77 12.86 3.13 9.29
N PRO A 78 12.20 2.55 8.27
CA PRO A 78 12.17 1.10 8.07
C PRO A 78 13.43 0.60 7.35
N ALA A 79 14.61 0.88 7.93
CA ALA A 79 15.90 0.63 7.29
C ALA A 79 16.15 -0.86 6.97
N ASP A 80 15.77 -1.77 7.87
CA ASP A 80 15.91 -3.21 7.64
C ASP A 80 14.98 -3.70 6.52
N ASP A 81 13.75 -3.17 6.47
CA ASP A 81 12.81 -3.50 5.40
C ASP A 81 13.31 -2.98 4.05
N TRP A 82 13.92 -1.78 4.00
CA TRP A 82 14.59 -1.27 2.81
C TRP A 82 15.76 -2.15 2.38
N ALA A 83 16.65 -2.51 3.31
CA ALA A 83 17.80 -3.35 3.03
C ALA A 83 17.40 -4.73 2.49
N ARG A 84 16.30 -5.29 2.99
CA ARG A 84 15.73 -6.55 2.54
C ARG A 84 15.13 -6.45 1.13
N LEU A 85 14.41 -5.37 0.81
CA LEU A 85 13.73 -5.20 -0.48
C LEU A 85 14.67 -4.75 -1.60
N ALA A 86 15.71 -3.97 -1.28
CA ALA A 86 16.58 -3.34 -2.28
C ALA A 86 17.21 -4.33 -3.30
N PRO A 87 17.73 -5.51 -2.92
CA PRO A 87 18.28 -6.47 -3.88
C PRO A 87 17.25 -6.97 -4.89
N ALA A 88 15.99 -7.17 -4.46
CA ALA A 88 14.91 -7.60 -5.35
C ALA A 88 14.59 -6.49 -6.37
N MET A 89 14.54 -5.23 -5.93
CA MET A 89 14.30 -4.09 -6.81
C MET A 89 15.37 -3.92 -7.88
N ALA A 90 16.63 -4.28 -7.60
CA ALA A 90 17.70 -4.25 -8.60
C ALA A 90 17.50 -5.25 -9.76
N THR A 91 16.56 -6.20 -9.64
CA THR A 91 16.20 -7.16 -10.70
C THR A 91 15.05 -6.69 -11.58
N LEU A 92 14.37 -5.59 -11.19
CA LEU A 92 13.31 -4.98 -11.97
C LEU A 92 13.92 -4.36 -13.23
N ARG A 93 13.61 -4.95 -14.39
CA ARG A 93 14.00 -4.45 -15.71
C ARG A 93 12.87 -3.63 -16.31
#